data_AF-A0A4Y2V5P3-F1
#
_entry.id   AF-A0A4Y2V5P3-F1
#
_cell.length_a   1.000
_cell.length_b   1.000
_cell.length_c   1.000
_cell.angle_alpha   90.00
_cell.angle_beta   90.00
_cell.angle_gamma   90.00
#
_symmetry.space_group_name_H-M   'P 1'
#
loop_
_entity.id
_entity.type
_entity.pdbx_description
1 polymer ?
#
loop_
_entity_poly.entity_id
_entity_poly.type
_entity_poly.pdbx_seq_one_letter_code
_entity_poly.pdbx_strand_id
1 'polypeptide(L)'
;MAVPQLLPMETFNNEFEVFTSYIDRLEMFFETNNVQDDKKVPTMITLLSAKTYSLLKNLVETGKPKDKSFHESTAILEMQLNPKPLVKPLSFS
;
A
#
# COMPACT_ATOMS: atom_id res chain seq x y z
N MET A 1 -32.10 1.18 -11.14
CA MET A 1 -30.86 1.99 -11.11
C MET A 1 -29.71 1.01 -11.08
N ALA A 2 -28.77 1.06 -12.02
CA ALA A 2 -27.57 0.23 -11.96
C ALA A 2 -26.71 0.77 -10.81
N VAL A 3 -26.31 -0.10 -9.89
CA VAL A 3 -25.22 0.21 -8.95
C VAL A 3 -24.00 0.55 -9.82
N PRO A 4 -23.35 1.71 -9.65
CA PRO A 4 -22.10 1.99 -10.35
C PRO A 4 -21.17 0.81 -10.06
N GLN A 5 -20.81 0.05 -11.10
CA GLN A 5 -19.81 -0.99 -10.93
C GLN A 5 -18.56 -0.30 -10.41
N LEU A 6 -18.05 -0.76 -9.27
CA LEU A 6 -16.78 -0.28 -8.74
C LEU A 6 -15.74 -0.42 -9.85
N LEU A 7 -15.06 0.67 -10.23
CA LEU A 7 -14.04 0.60 -11.27
C LEU A 7 -12.93 -0.32 -10.76
N PRO A 8 -12.66 -1.47 -11.41
CA PRO A 8 -11.68 -2.41 -10.89
C PRO A 8 -10.29 -1.77 -10.89
N MET A 9 -9.54 -2.01 -9.81
CA MET A 9 -8.16 -1.57 -9.66
C MET A 9 -7.25 -2.79 -9.66
N GLU A 10 -6.19 -2.78 -10.47
CA GLU A 10 -5.20 -3.84 -10.46
C GLU A 10 -4.41 -3.84 -9.15
N THR A 11 -4.05 -5.03 -8.67
CA THR A 11 -3.25 -5.19 -7.45
C THR A 11 -1.86 -4.60 -7.62
N PHE A 12 -1.26 -4.11 -6.53
CA PHE A 12 0.11 -3.61 -6.56
C PHE A 12 1.10 -4.65 -7.06
N ASN A 13 1.93 -4.28 -8.04
CA ASN A 13 3.06 -5.08 -8.49
C ASN A 13 4.35 -4.25 -8.59
N ASN A 14 5.32 -4.57 -7.72
CA ASN A 14 6.59 -3.85 -7.63
C ASN A 14 7.55 -4.06 -8.83
N GLU A 15 7.19 -4.90 -9.80
CA GLU A 15 7.88 -5.03 -11.09
C GLU A 15 7.41 -3.99 -12.12
N PHE A 16 6.19 -3.49 -11.99
CA PHE A 16 5.56 -2.61 -12.99
C PHE A 16 5.32 -1.17 -12.49
N GLU A 17 5.27 -0.96 -11.17
CA GLU A 17 5.05 0.35 -10.59
C GLU A 17 5.82 0.54 -9.28
N VAL A 18 6.11 1.80 -8.94
CA VAL A 18 6.63 2.19 -7.63
C VAL A 18 5.48 2.32 -6.63
N PHE A 19 5.77 2.05 -5.36
CA PHE A 19 4.72 2.01 -4.33
C PHE A 19 3.99 3.35 -4.15
N THR A 20 4.67 4.48 -4.33
CA THR A 20 4.03 5.81 -4.25
C THR A 20 3.00 6.00 -5.37
N SER A 21 3.32 5.60 -6.59
CA SER A 21 2.35 5.64 -7.71
C SER A 21 1.15 4.75 -7.43
N TYR A 22 1.33 3.60 -6.78
CA TYR A 22 0.23 2.76 -6.32
C TYR A 22 -0.68 3.46 -5.31
N ILE A 23 -0.11 4.22 -4.36
CA ILE A 23 -0.89 5.01 -3.39
C ILE A 23 -1.73 6.07 -4.11
N ASP A 24 -1.15 6.81 -5.06
CA ASP A 24 -1.87 7.85 -5.80
C ASP A 24 -3.13 7.29 -6.48
N ARG A 25 -3.01 6.14 -7.17
CA ARG A 25 -4.15 5.48 -7.82
C ARG A 25 -5.12 4.83 -6.82
N LEU A 26 -4.64 4.40 -5.65
CA LEU A 26 -5.50 3.88 -4.59
C LEU A 26 -6.37 4.99 -3.98
N GLU A 27 -5.81 6.18 -3.80
CA GLU A 27 -6.55 7.35 -3.32
C GLU A 27 -7.62 7.78 -4.34
N MET A 28 -7.28 7.83 -5.63
CA MET A 28 -8.26 8.05 -6.69
C MET A 28 -9.34 6.97 -6.73
N PHE A 29 -8.98 5.70 -6.47
CA PHE A 29 -9.95 4.62 -6.34
C PHE A 29 -10.91 4.89 -5.17
N PHE A 30 -10.41 5.33 -4.01
CA PHE A 30 -11.28 5.65 -2.88
C PHE A 30 -12.27 6.78 -3.20
N GLU A 31 -11.81 7.84 -3.84
CA GLU A 31 -12.63 8.99 -4.23
C GLU A 31 -13.70 8.59 -5.26
N THR A 32 -13.28 7.97 -6.37
CA THR A 32 -14.19 7.60 -7.46
C THR A 32 -15.23 6.57 -7.05
N ASN A 33 -14.90 5.70 -6.09
CA ASN A 33 -15.79 4.65 -5.61
C ASN A 33 -16.52 5.00 -4.30
N ASN A 34 -16.35 6.21 -3.76
CA ASN A 34 -16.93 6.64 -2.48
C ASN A 34 -16.65 5.67 -1.32
N VAL A 35 -15.42 5.16 -1.25
CA VAL A 35 -14.99 4.21 -0.22
C VAL A 35 -15.00 4.91 1.13
N GLN A 36 -15.80 4.38 2.06
CA GLN A 36 -15.88 4.89 3.43
C GLN A 36 -14.54 4.72 4.16
N ASP A 37 -14.21 5.62 5.09
CA ASP A 37 -12.93 5.62 5.79
C ASP A 37 -12.64 4.31 6.52
N ASP A 38 -13.65 3.68 7.12
CA ASP A 38 -13.54 2.37 7.79
C ASP A 38 -13.32 1.20 6.82
N LYS A 39 -13.49 1.42 5.52
CA LYS A 39 -13.23 0.44 4.45
C LYS A 39 -11.90 0.65 3.75
N LYS A 40 -11.25 1.81 3.86
CA LYS A 40 -9.99 2.11 3.15
C LYS A 40 -8.89 1.08 3.43
N VAL A 41 -8.68 0.72 4.70
CA VAL A 41 -7.65 -0.27 5.09
C VAL A 41 -8.00 -1.68 4.61
N PRO A 42 -9.22 -2.21 4.85
CA PRO A 42 -9.64 -3.48 4.24
C PRO A 42 -9.49 -3.52 2.72
N THR A 43 -9.92 -2.45 2.02
CA THR A 43 -9.83 -2.34 0.56
C THR A 43 -8.37 -2.35 0.09
N MET A 44 -7.50 -1.56 0.73
CA MET A 44 -6.06 -1.59 0.44
C MET A 44 -5.51 -3.01 0.58
N ILE A 45 -5.80 -3.71 1.70
CA ILE A 45 -5.33 -5.08 1.93
C ILE A 45 -5.74 -6.03 0.79
N THR A 46 -6.97 -5.90 0.26
CA THR A 46 -7.42 -6.72 -0.88
C THR A 46 -6.75 -6.38 -2.21
N LEU A 47 -6.17 -5.17 -2.33
CA LEU A 47 -5.50 -4.68 -3.53
C LEU A 47 -3.97 -4.79 -3.45
N LEU A 48 -3.42 -5.34 -2.36
CA LEU A 48 -2.02 -5.72 -2.29
C LEU A 48 -1.83 -7.09 -2.94
N SER A 49 -0.68 -7.30 -3.60
CA SER A 49 -0.26 -8.66 -3.93
C SER A 49 -0.07 -9.49 -2.67
N ALA A 50 -0.18 -10.83 -2.79
CA ALA A 50 0.03 -11.74 -1.66
C ALA A 50 1.41 -11.54 -0.99
N LYS A 51 2.43 -11.20 -1.78
CA LYS A 51 3.80 -10.89 -1.31
C LYS A 51 3.81 -9.61 -0.46
N THR A 52 3.21 -8.53 -0.96
CA THR A 52 3.19 -7.25 -0.25
C THR A 52 2.33 -7.29 1.00
N TYR A 53 1.20 -8.01 0.98
CA TYR A 53 0.43 -8.22 2.20
C TYR A 53 1.19 -9.03 3.25
N SER A 54 1.92 -10.07 2.83
CA SER A 54 2.78 -10.85 3.73
C SER A 54 3.87 -9.99 4.35
N LEU A 55 4.47 -9.07 3.57
CA LEU A 55 5.43 -8.09 4.07
C LEU A 55 4.80 -7.18 5.13
N LEU A 56 3.65 -6.54 4.86
CA LEU A 56 2.95 -5.71 5.84
C LEU A 56 2.65 -6.49 7.12
N LYS A 57 2.15 -7.73 7.00
CA LYS A 57 1.85 -8.58 8.15
C LYS A 57 3.09 -8.87 9.00
N ASN A 58 4.24 -9.08 8.39
CA ASN A 58 5.49 -9.33 9.11
C ASN A 58 6.05 -8.07 9.79
N LEU A 59 5.76 -6.88 9.25
CA LEU A 59 6.21 -5.59 9.81
C LEU A 59 5.30 -5.07 10.93
N VAL A 60 4.04 -5.51 10.97
CA VAL A 60 3.12 -5.21 12.06
C VAL A 60 3.43 -6.14 13.24
N GLU A 61 4.37 -5.73 14.09
CA GLU A 61 4.84 -6.51 15.25
C GLU A 61 3.74 -6.75 16.31
N THR A 62 2.85 -5.77 16.47
CA THR A 62 1.74 -5.82 17.45
C THR A 62 0.39 -5.52 16.78
N GLY A 63 -0.58 -6.41 16.96
CA GLY A 63 -1.93 -6.30 16.42
C GLY A 63 -2.11 -6.95 15.04
N LYS A 64 -3.13 -6.54 14.29
CA LYS A 64 -3.39 -7.00 12.92
C LYS A 64 -3.27 -5.84 11.95
N PRO A 65 -2.80 -6.06 10.70
CA PRO A 65 -2.73 -5.00 9.69
C PRO A 65 -4.04 -4.23 9.50
N LYS A 66 -5.19 -4.91 9.58
CA LYS A 66 -6.51 -4.29 9.46
C LYS A 66 -6.88 -3.30 10.58
N ASP A 67 -6.17 -3.35 11.71
CA ASP A 67 -6.41 -2.51 12.89
C ASP A 67 -5.51 -1.26 12.88
N LYS A 68 -4.58 -1.14 11.91
CA LYS A 68 -3.77 0.06 11.68
C LYS A 68 -4.53 1.05 10.82
N SER A 69 -4.18 2.33 10.91
CA SER A 69 -4.70 3.34 9.98
C SER A 69 -4.13 3.13 8.57
N PHE A 70 -4.80 3.72 7.57
CA PHE A 70 -4.33 3.73 6.19
C PHE A 70 -2.93 4.34 6.10
N HIS A 71 -2.74 5.53 6.68
CA HIS A 71 -1.47 6.24 6.69
C HIS A 71 -0.34 5.45 7.36
N GLU A 72 -0.57 4.82 8.51
CA GLU A 72 0.46 3.99 9.15
C GLU A 72 0.85 2.79 8.28
N SER A 73 -0.13 2.14 7.66
CA SER A 73 0.11 0.96 6.82
C SER A 73 0.89 1.29 5.56
N THR A 74 0.56 2.42 4.91
CA THR A 74 1.27 2.88 3.70
C THR A 74 2.68 3.35 4.05
N ALA A 75 2.88 4.07 5.16
CA ALA A 75 4.21 4.49 5.60
C ALA A 75 5.13 3.30 5.91
N ILE A 76 4.62 2.25 6.58
CA ILE A 76 5.38 1.01 6.85
C ILE A 76 5.84 0.36 5.55
N LEU A 77 4.94 0.24 4.57
CA LEU A 77 5.23 -0.38 3.28
C LEU A 77 6.19 0.48 2.44
N GLU A 78 5.99 1.79 2.40
CA GLU A 78 6.85 2.72 1.66
C GLU A 78 8.29 2.66 2.16
N MET A 79 8.49 2.64 3.48
CA MET A 79 9.83 2.54 4.09
C MET A 79 10.58 1.27 3.65
N GLN A 80 9.88 0.16 3.40
CA GLN A 80 10.48 -1.11 3.02
C GLN A 80 10.59 -1.30 1.50
N LEU A 81 9.62 -0.81 0.74
CA LEU A 81 9.56 -0.97 -0.71
C LEU A 81 10.35 0.11 -1.45
N ASN A 82 10.65 1.24 -0.81
CA ASN A 82 11.46 2.32 -1.35
C ASN A 82 12.65 2.64 -0.41
N PRO A 83 13.58 1.69 -0.20
CA PRO A 83 14.73 1.95 0.66
C PRO A 83 15.57 3.07 0.04
N LYS A 84 15.79 4.16 0.80
CA LYS A 84 16.72 5.20 0.39
C LYS A 84 18.06 4.56 0.01
N PRO A 85 18.71 4.98 -1.09
CA PRO A 85 20.03 4.48 -1.43
C PRO A 85 20.94 4.65 -0.21
N LEU A 86 21.46 3.54 0.32
CA LEU A 86 22.48 3.60 1.35
C LEU A 86 23.70 4.25 0.71
N VAL A 87 23.95 5.52 1.06
CA VAL A 87 25.20 6.19 0.71
C VAL A 87 26.30 5.39 1.41
N LYS A 88 26.98 4.50 0.68
CA LYS A 88 28.17 3.84 1.21
C LYS A 88 29.17 4.97 1.50
N PRO A 89 29.63 5.18 2.75
CA PRO A 89 30.73 6.10 2.97
C PRO A 89 31.90 5.59 2.14
N LEU A 90 32.41 6.43 1.25
CA LEU A 90 33.63 6.18 0.48
C LEU A 90 34.73 5.87 1.49
N SER A 91 35.05 4.59 1.65
CA SER A 91 36.26 4.18 2.37
C SER A 91 37.43 4.53 1.47
N PHE A 92 38.06 5.68 1.74
CA PHE A 92 39.38 5.97 1.20
C PHE A 92 40.37 5.06 1.93
N SER A 93 40.81 4.01 1.24
CA SER A 93 41.97 3.19 1.59
C SER A 93 43.24 3.83 1.06
#